data_AF-A0A1F9AY65-F1
#
_entry.id   AF-A0A1F9AY65-F1
#
_cell.length_a   1.000
_cell.length_b   1.000
_cell.length_c   1.000
_cell.angle_alpha   90.00
_cell.angle_beta   90.00
_cell.angle_gamma   90.00
#
_symmetry.space_group_name_H-M   'P 1'
#
loop_
_entity.id
_entity.type
_entity.pdbx_description
1 polymer ?
#
loop_
_entity_poly.entity_id
_entity_poly.type
_entity_poly.pdbx_seq_one_letter_code
_entity_poly.pdbx_strand_id
1 'polypeptide(L)'
;MFKRLAALAALVVLCARCAAVSLKSRQNYVKYRADLTPAIERAILAGEVAIGMTEDDVWASIGRPDRVNRSTYEFGTRVQFCYDNIGSRFNFNKYRYVYFENDKVTSWSQ
;
A
#
# COMPACT_ATOMS: atom_id res chain seq x y z
N MET A 1 -38.85 -33.23 -23.75
CA MET A 1 -38.70 -33.37 -22.29
C MET A 1 -37.36 -32.74 -21.89
N PHE A 2 -37.41 -31.68 -21.07
CA PHE A 2 -36.37 -31.05 -20.22
C PHE A 2 -34.89 -31.08 -20.69
N LYS A 3 -34.37 -29.99 -21.28
CA LYS A 3 -33.66 -28.84 -20.64
C LYS A 3 -32.18 -29.11 -20.29
N ARG A 4 -31.31 -28.50 -21.10
CA ARG A 4 -29.93 -27.99 -20.87
C ARG A 4 -29.35 -28.17 -19.46
N LEU A 5 -28.16 -28.78 -19.36
CA LEU A 5 -27.26 -28.63 -18.22
C LEU A 5 -25.84 -28.32 -18.73
N ALA A 6 -25.56 -27.02 -18.80
CA ALA A 6 -24.21 -26.49 -18.84
C ALA A 6 -23.63 -26.62 -17.44
N ALA A 7 -22.53 -27.38 -17.28
CA ALA A 7 -21.73 -27.36 -16.07
C ALA A 7 -20.40 -26.67 -16.40
N LEU A 8 -20.46 -25.33 -16.40
CA LEU A 8 -19.30 -24.46 -16.25
C LEU A 8 -18.75 -24.69 -14.83
N ALA A 9 -17.80 -25.61 -14.69
CA ALA A 9 -17.00 -25.70 -13.48
C ALA A 9 -15.96 -24.57 -13.53
N ALA A 10 -16.30 -23.52 -12.78
CA ALA A 10 -15.56 -22.32 -12.49
C ALA A 10 -14.03 -22.44 -12.68
N LEU A 11 -13.55 -21.69 -13.68
CA LEU A 11 -12.23 -21.08 -13.70
C LEU A 11 -11.90 -20.61 -12.28
N VAL A 12 -10.95 -21.26 -11.61
CA VAL A 12 -10.33 -20.75 -10.38
C VAL A 12 -9.59 -19.48 -10.80
N VAL A 13 -10.32 -18.37 -10.84
CA VAL A 13 -9.74 -17.04 -10.96
C VAL A 13 -8.88 -16.88 -9.73
N LEU A 14 -7.57 -16.93 -9.95
CA LEU A 14 -6.54 -16.58 -8.99
C LEU A 14 -6.79 -15.13 -8.53
N CYS A 15 -7.62 -14.95 -7.52
CA CYS A 15 -7.80 -13.66 -6.85
C CYS A 15 -6.58 -13.42 -5.95
N ALA A 16 -5.40 -13.24 -6.54
CA ALA A 16 -4.28 -12.60 -5.87
C ALA A 16 -4.54 -11.09 -5.85
N ARG A 17 -5.62 -10.67 -5.18
CA ARG A 17 -5.94 -9.27 -4.96
C ARG A 17 -5.69 -8.95 -3.48
N CYS A 18 -4.65 -8.15 -3.25
CA CYS A 18 -4.28 -7.44 -2.02
C CYS A 18 -4.58 -8.16 -0.69
N ALA A 19 -3.66 -8.97 -0.22
CA ALA A 19 -3.59 -9.28 1.21
C ALA A 19 -3.01 -8.07 1.95
N ALA A 20 -3.63 -7.65 3.06
CA ALA A 20 -3.05 -6.68 3.98
C ALA A 20 -1.61 -7.09 4.36
N VAL A 21 -0.70 -6.12 4.51
CA VAL A 21 0.71 -6.44 4.83
C VAL A 21 0.79 -7.09 6.21
N SER A 22 1.33 -8.31 6.24
CA SER A 22 1.44 -9.09 7.49
C SER A 22 2.41 -8.43 8.48
N LEU A 23 2.17 -8.62 9.78
CA LEU A 23 3.11 -8.17 10.83
C LEU A 23 4.51 -8.76 10.62
N LYS A 24 4.61 -10.03 10.22
CA LYS A 24 5.88 -10.71 9.94
C LYS A 24 6.64 -10.03 8.80
N SER A 25 5.94 -9.62 7.74
CA SER A 25 6.55 -8.88 6.61
C SER A 25 7.11 -7.54 7.08
N ARG A 26 6.35 -6.79 7.90
CA ARG A 26 6.78 -5.51 8.49
C ARG A 26 8.00 -5.68 9.39
N GLN A 27 7.98 -6.67 10.28
CA GLN A 27 9.11 -7.00 11.16
C GLN A 27 10.36 -7.37 10.36
N ASN A 28 10.22 -8.16 9.30
CA ASN A 28 11.33 -8.52 8.42
C ASN A 28 11.91 -7.28 7.73
N TYR A 29 11.06 -6.36 7.24
CA TYR A 29 11.52 -5.13 6.61
C TYR A 29 12.34 -4.28 7.58
N VAL A 30 11.81 -4.03 8.79
CA VAL A 30 12.50 -3.25 9.83
C VAL A 30 13.81 -3.90 10.25
N LYS A 31 13.83 -5.22 10.44
CA LYS A 31 15.02 -5.97 10.90
C LYS A 31 16.27 -5.72 10.04
N TYR A 32 16.09 -5.47 8.74
CA TYR A 32 17.19 -5.31 7.79
C TYR A 32 17.38 -3.85 7.31
N ARG A 33 16.69 -2.87 7.89
CA ARG A 33 16.82 -1.44 7.56
C ARG A 33 17.43 -0.66 8.73
N ALA A 34 18.73 -0.40 8.63
CA ALA A 34 19.49 0.33 9.66
C ALA A 34 19.30 1.86 9.61
N ASP A 35 18.68 2.38 8.55
CA ASP A 35 18.46 3.80 8.28
C ASP A 35 17.14 4.36 8.83
N LEU A 36 16.30 3.50 9.42
CA LEU A 36 15.01 3.92 9.97
C LEU A 36 15.20 4.69 11.28
N THR A 37 14.47 5.79 11.41
CA THR A 37 14.31 6.43 12.72
C THR A 37 13.37 5.58 13.59
N PRO A 38 13.49 5.65 14.93
CA PRO A 38 12.57 4.94 15.83
C PRO A 38 11.09 5.29 15.60
N ALA A 39 10.80 6.50 15.11
CA ALA A 39 9.44 6.93 14.78
C ALA A 39 8.91 6.21 13.54
N ILE A 40 9.72 6.13 12.47
CA ILE A 40 9.37 5.44 11.23
C ILE A 40 9.23 3.94 11.47
N GLU A 41 10.16 3.34 12.22
CA GLU A 41 10.08 1.92 12.62
C GLU A 41 8.74 1.59 13.30
N ARG A 42 8.37 2.35 14.33
CA ARG A 42 7.11 2.13 15.06
C ARG A 42 5.90 2.24 14.15
N ALA A 43 5.89 3.24 13.27
CA ALA A 43 4.80 3.44 12.32
C ALA A 43 4.70 2.30 11.31
N ILE A 44 5.82 1.81 10.77
CA ILE A 44 5.83 0.62 9.89
C ILE A 44 5.24 -0.57 10.65
N LEU A 45 5.73 -0.88 11.86
CA LEU A 45 5.24 -2.00 12.66
C LEU A 45 3.76 -1.87 13.02
N ALA A 46 3.26 -0.65 13.20
CA ALA A 46 1.85 -0.36 13.44
C ALA A 46 0.98 -0.42 12.17
N GLY A 47 1.57 -0.31 10.98
CA GLY A 47 0.82 -0.28 9.71
C GLY A 47 0.24 1.12 9.49
N GLU A 48 1.03 2.12 9.81
CA GLU A 48 0.69 3.53 9.73
C GLU A 48 1.67 4.27 8.83
N VAL A 49 1.20 5.41 8.32
CA VAL A 49 2.02 6.37 7.58
C VAL A 49 2.52 7.42 8.56
N ALA A 50 3.80 7.77 8.44
CA ALA A 50 4.42 8.87 9.17
C ALA A 50 5.20 9.79 8.21
N ILE A 51 5.35 11.05 8.61
CA ILE A 51 6.16 12.05 7.90
C ILE A 51 7.61 11.54 7.78
N GLY A 52 8.23 11.75 6.63
CA GLY A 52 9.62 11.36 6.37
C GLY A 52 9.82 9.89 5.95
N MET A 53 8.75 9.08 5.90
CA MET A 53 8.80 7.76 5.28
C MET A 53 9.17 7.86 3.80
N THR A 54 9.96 6.92 3.31
CA THR A 54 10.18 6.72 1.87
C THR A 54 9.00 5.96 1.23
N GLU A 55 8.98 5.91 -0.10
CA GLU A 55 8.01 5.09 -0.84
C GLU A 55 8.05 3.61 -0.39
N ASP A 56 9.25 3.04 -0.22
CA ASP A 56 9.45 1.67 0.26
C ASP A 56 8.93 1.48 1.69
N ASP A 57 9.14 2.46 2.57
CA ASP A 57 8.64 2.40 3.95
C ASP A 57 7.10 2.38 3.97
N VAL A 58 6.46 3.19 3.11
CA VAL A 58 5.00 3.20 2.96
C VAL A 58 4.50 1.87 2.41
N TRP A 59 5.17 1.30 1.41
CA TRP A 59 4.81 -0.02 0.88
C TRP A 59 4.98 -1.14 1.91
N ALA A 60 6.05 -1.09 2.70
CA ALA A 60 6.27 -2.03 3.78
C ALA A 60 5.23 -1.88 4.90
N SER A 61 4.77 -0.66 5.17
CA SER A 61 3.80 -0.37 6.22
C SER A 61 2.37 -0.76 5.83
N ILE A 62 1.85 -0.20 4.72
CA ILE A 62 0.43 -0.25 4.37
C ILE A 62 0.15 -0.90 3.01
N GLY A 63 1.18 -1.39 2.33
CA GLY A 63 1.07 -2.07 1.05
C GLY A 63 1.18 -1.13 -0.14
N ARG A 64 1.04 -1.70 -1.34
CA ARG A 64 1.18 -0.95 -2.60
C ARG A 64 -0.09 -0.15 -2.89
N PRO A 65 0.02 1.08 -3.43
CA PRO A 65 -1.13 1.84 -3.91
C PRO A 65 -1.74 1.22 -5.15
N ASP A 66 -3.02 1.51 -5.38
CA ASP A 66 -3.73 1.14 -6.61
C ASP A 66 -3.19 1.94 -7.81
N ARG A 67 -2.78 3.19 -7.56
CA ARG A 67 -2.21 4.10 -8.58
C ARG A 67 -1.15 5.02 -7.97
N VAL A 68 -0.16 5.38 -8.78
CA VAL A 68 0.87 6.36 -8.44
C VAL A 68 0.86 7.49 -9.47
N ASN A 69 0.66 8.72 -9.02
CA ASN A 69 0.81 9.92 -9.83
C ASN A 69 2.15 10.57 -9.49
N ARG A 70 3.00 10.83 -10.50
CA ARG A 70 4.34 11.42 -10.32
C ARG A 70 4.53 12.61 -11.25
N SER A 71 5.02 13.71 -10.69
CA SER A 71 5.40 14.92 -11.42
C SER A 71 6.80 15.35 -11.00
N THR A 72 7.70 15.45 -11.96
CA THR A 72 9.08 15.90 -11.74
C THR A 72 9.29 17.25 -12.42
N TYR A 73 9.87 18.18 -11.66
CA TYR A 73 10.23 19.52 -12.10
C TYR A 73 11.73 19.73 -11.84
N GLU A 74 12.30 20.81 -12.37
CA GLU A 74 13.70 21.18 -12.10
C GLU A 74 14.01 21.32 -10.60
N PHE A 75 13.02 21.76 -9.81
CA PHE A 75 13.16 22.01 -8.37
C PHE A 75 12.73 20.83 -7.48
N GLY A 76 12.40 19.67 -8.05
CA GLY A 76 12.11 18.46 -7.27
C GLY A 76 11.00 17.59 -7.83
N THR A 77 10.69 16.52 -7.10
CA THR A 77 9.67 15.53 -7.48
C THR A 77 8.54 15.50 -6.47
N ARG A 78 7.31 15.51 -6.98
CA ARG A 78 6.08 15.28 -6.21
C ARG A 78 5.48 13.93 -6.61
N VAL A 79 5.12 13.14 -5.62
CA VAL A 79 4.47 11.84 -5.81
C VAL A 79 3.20 11.79 -4.99
N GLN A 80 2.15 11.19 -5.54
CA GLN A 80 0.92 10.87 -4.84
C GLN A 80 0.63 9.39 -5.03
N PHE A 81 0.50 8.68 -3.92
CA PHE A 81 -0.03 7.32 -3.87
C PHE A 81 -1.55 7.41 -3.68
N CYS A 82 -2.31 6.75 -4.54
CA CYS A 82 -3.76 6.67 -4.47
C CYS A 82 -4.21 5.25 -4.09
N TYR A 83 -5.05 5.16 -3.07
CA TYR A 83 -5.73 3.94 -2.65
C TYR A 83 -7.22 4.14 -2.92
N ASP A 84 -7.70 3.64 -4.06
CA ASP A 84 -9.03 3.92 -4.58
C ASP A 84 -10.11 3.07 -3.90
N ASN A 85 -9.71 2.02 -3.18
CA ASN A 85 -10.60 1.01 -2.63
C ASN A 85 -10.80 1.09 -1.10
N ILE A 86 -10.66 2.27 -0.49
CA ILE A 86 -10.86 2.43 0.98
C ILE A 86 -12.23 1.88 1.39
N GLY A 87 -12.24 1.02 2.43
CA GLY A 87 -13.47 0.48 3.00
C GLY A 87 -14.12 -0.63 2.17
N SER A 88 -13.49 -1.09 1.07
CA SER A 88 -13.93 -2.34 0.44
C SER A 88 -13.72 -3.51 1.40
N ARG A 89 -14.56 -4.55 1.32
CA ARG A 89 -14.42 -5.78 2.14
C ARG A 89 -13.06 -6.47 1.99
N PHE A 90 -12.26 -6.07 1.00
CA PHE A 90 -10.97 -6.63 0.65
C PHE A 90 -9.82 -5.61 0.74
N ASN A 91 -10.07 -4.38 1.17
CA ASN A 91 -9.02 -3.36 1.32
C ASN A 91 -9.11 -2.73 2.72
N PHE A 92 -8.03 -2.91 3.46
CA PHE A 92 -7.89 -2.52 4.86
C PHE A 92 -7.14 -1.19 5.03
N ASN A 93 -6.89 -0.46 3.95
CA ASN A 93 -6.14 0.77 4.00
C ASN A 93 -7.04 1.91 4.49
N LYS A 94 -6.61 2.58 5.56
CA LYS A 94 -7.27 3.76 6.13
C LYS A 94 -6.92 5.06 5.42
N TYR A 95 -5.94 5.04 4.50
CA TYR A 95 -5.46 6.21 3.80
C TYR A 95 -5.98 6.23 2.36
N ARG A 96 -6.52 7.37 1.93
CA ARG A 96 -6.92 7.61 0.53
C ARG A 96 -5.75 8.01 -0.33
N TYR A 97 -4.97 8.95 0.20
CA TYR A 97 -3.84 9.54 -0.49
C TYR A 97 -2.65 9.64 0.46
N VAL A 98 -1.46 9.34 -0.06
CA VAL A 98 -0.19 9.64 0.61
C VAL A 98 0.64 10.50 -0.34
N TYR A 99 1.10 11.65 0.13
CA TYR A 99 1.81 12.64 -0.66
C TYR A 99 3.28 12.65 -0.27
N PHE A 100 4.15 12.72 -1.28
CA PHE A 100 5.58 12.77 -1.13
C PHE A 100 6.15 14.00 -1.84
N GLU A 101 7.18 14.57 -1.25
CA GLU A 101 8.08 15.52 -1.90
C GLU A 101 9.51 15.02 -1.73
N ASN A 102 10.26 14.94 -2.82
CA ASN A 102 11.66 14.46 -2.83
C ASN A 102 11.86 13.15 -2.04
N ASP A 103 11.07 12.14 -2.42
CA ASP A 103 11.08 10.76 -1.87
C ASP A 103 10.69 10.63 -0.40
N LYS A 104 10.08 11.66 0.20
CA LYS A 104 9.67 11.67 1.60
C LYS A 104 8.20 12.03 1.76
N VAL A 105 7.48 11.28 2.58
CA VAL A 105 6.09 11.59 2.94
C VAL A 105 6.02 12.95 3.60
N THR A 106 5.13 13.81 3.10
CA THR A 106 4.87 15.15 3.63
C THR A 106 3.44 15.31 4.17
N SER A 107 2.49 14.51 3.68
CA SER A 107 1.10 14.51 4.19
C SER A 107 0.31 13.29 3.70
N TRP A 108 -0.90 13.10 4.24
CA TRP A 108 -1.85 12.06 3.80
C TRP A 108 -3.30 12.50 4.04
N SER A 109 -4.23 11.79 3.41
CA SER A 109 -5.69 11.92 3.62
C SER A 109 -6.26 10.55 3.97
N GLN A 110 -7.26 10.54 4.87
CA GLN A 110 -8.05 9.38 5.27
C GLN A 110 -9.47 9.50 4.72
#